data_AF-A0A1S6FNI8-F1
#
_entry.id   AF-A0A1S6FNI8-F1
#
_cell.length_a   1.000
_cell.length_b   1.000
_cell.length_c   1.000
_cell.angle_alpha   90.00
_cell.angle_beta   90.00
_cell.angle_gamma   90.00
#
_symmetry.space_group_name_H-M   'P 1'
#
loop_
_entity.id
_entity.type
_entity.pdbx_description
1 polymer ?
#
loop_
_entity_poly.entity_id
_entity_poly.type
_entity_poly.pdbx_seq_one_letter_code
_entity_poly.pdbx_strand_id
1 'polypeptide(L)'
;MAEWLYEAGIGENRAALVSRGTIWKARIELEAMGARHGAVLNARLVDKSTGKVAYDGGEALCDPLPPGITQGATLRVRIVREAIPEPGRAKLPKAVPAGADAVPDAGPDLLARITASGVPVRMLRAHESDLLEEAGWSEVLEEAVHGDIGFPGGMLRLSPTPAMNLFDVDGAGPLEPLAVAAAHAVARAIERHGIAGSIGIDFPTLANRAARQAVAEAIDAALPQPFERTSVNGFGFLQIVRRRTRASLPELLRADPVGAQARAELRRIERLPPPPPATHMVDRRIANRLAQRPDWTAELARRIGGATAFVGPKE
;
A
#
# COMPACT_ATOMS: atom_id res chain seq x y z
N MET A 1 -14.08 20.22 -0.82
CA MET A 1 -14.23 19.40 0.40
C MET A 1 -13.33 18.17 0.24
N ALA A 2 -12.87 17.55 1.33
CA ALA A 2 -12.13 16.29 1.24
C ALA A 2 -13.11 15.11 1.34
N GLU A 3 -12.95 14.11 0.49
CA GLU A 3 -13.77 12.89 0.49
C GLU A 3 -12.93 11.67 0.10
N TRP A 4 -13.31 10.49 0.61
CA TRP A 4 -12.80 9.22 0.09
C TRP A 4 -13.63 8.77 -1.09
N LEU A 5 -12.99 8.50 -2.21
CA LEU A 5 -13.54 7.71 -3.30
C LEU A 5 -13.21 6.24 -3.04
N TYR A 6 -14.20 5.35 -3.08
CA TYR A 6 -14.00 3.91 -2.87
C TYR A 6 -14.60 3.11 -4.02
N GLU A 7 -13.82 2.20 -4.60
CA GLU A 7 -14.26 1.31 -5.66
C GLU A 7 -13.98 -0.15 -5.30
N ALA A 8 -15.04 -0.95 -5.21
CA ALA A 8 -14.96 -2.40 -5.04
C ALA A 8 -14.71 -3.07 -6.40
N GLY A 9 -13.50 -3.60 -6.61
CA GLY A 9 -13.12 -4.28 -7.84
C GLY A 9 -13.14 -5.80 -7.72
N ILE A 10 -12.61 -6.45 -8.75
CA ILE A 10 -12.39 -7.90 -8.77
C ILE A 10 -10.96 -8.17 -8.30
N GLY A 11 -10.81 -8.95 -7.22
CA GLY A 11 -9.51 -9.28 -6.62
C GLY A 11 -8.79 -8.12 -5.91
N GLU A 12 -9.33 -6.91 -5.96
CA GLU A 12 -8.74 -5.69 -5.40
C GLU A 12 -9.80 -4.63 -5.14
N ASN A 13 -9.77 -4.02 -3.95
CA ASN A 13 -10.52 -2.82 -3.60
C ASN A 13 -9.57 -1.62 -3.62
N ARG A 14 -10.06 -0.47 -4.12
CA ARG A 14 -9.30 0.78 -4.20
C ARG A 14 -9.99 1.88 -3.41
N ALA A 15 -9.19 2.74 -2.79
CA ALA A 15 -9.69 3.96 -2.20
C ALA A 15 -8.70 5.12 -2.38
N ALA A 16 -9.21 6.32 -2.66
CA ALA A 16 -8.43 7.54 -2.72
C ALA A 16 -9.07 8.65 -1.91
N LEU A 17 -8.33 9.27 -0.99
CA LEU A 17 -8.73 10.51 -0.33
C LEU A 17 -8.44 11.65 -1.28
N VAL A 18 -9.47 12.27 -1.83
CA VAL A 18 -9.36 13.39 -2.77
C VAL A 18 -9.70 14.69 -2.07
N SER A 19 -8.89 15.73 -2.31
CA SER A 19 -9.19 17.08 -1.87
C SER A 19 -8.71 18.07 -2.92
N ARG A 20 -9.61 18.97 -3.35
CA ARG A 20 -9.36 19.93 -4.44
C ARG A 20 -8.89 19.23 -5.73
N GLY A 21 -9.53 18.13 -6.08
CA GLY A 21 -9.26 17.37 -7.31
C GLY A 21 -7.95 16.58 -7.32
N THR A 22 -7.23 16.49 -6.21
CA THR A 22 -5.94 15.75 -6.15
C THR A 22 -6.00 14.65 -5.11
N ILE A 23 -5.30 13.54 -5.35
CA ILE A 23 -5.19 12.42 -4.42
C ILE A 23 -4.19 12.73 -3.29
N TRP A 24 -4.68 12.69 -2.05
CA TRP A 24 -3.90 12.87 -0.83
C TRP A 24 -3.46 11.55 -0.19
N LYS A 25 -4.26 10.49 -0.34
CA LYS A 25 -3.98 9.13 0.15
C LYS A 25 -4.55 8.13 -0.83
N ALA A 26 -3.76 7.20 -1.34
CA ALA A 26 -4.21 6.08 -2.15
C ALA A 26 -4.02 4.77 -1.39
N ARG A 27 -5.03 3.92 -1.38
CA ARG A 27 -5.02 2.64 -0.66
C ARG A 27 -5.56 1.54 -1.56
N ILE A 28 -4.87 0.41 -1.52
CA ILE A 28 -5.27 -0.82 -2.20
C ILE A 28 -5.41 -1.91 -1.12
N GLU A 29 -6.46 -2.72 -1.25
CA GLU A 29 -6.61 -3.96 -0.49
C GLU A 29 -6.87 -5.11 -1.47
N LEU A 30 -5.97 -6.10 -1.46
CA LEU A 30 -6.14 -7.30 -2.29
C LEU A 30 -6.88 -8.38 -1.50
N GLU A 31 -7.68 -9.18 -2.20
CA GLU A 31 -8.54 -10.21 -1.61
C GLU A 31 -7.75 -11.30 -0.84
N ALA A 32 -6.49 -11.56 -1.21
CA ALA A 32 -5.71 -12.71 -0.74
C ALA A 32 -4.48 -12.37 0.14
N MET A 33 -4.44 -11.21 0.81
CA MET A 33 -3.26 -10.76 1.59
C MET A 33 -3.06 -11.44 2.95
N GLY A 34 -3.83 -12.50 3.24
CA GLY A 34 -3.84 -13.14 4.55
C GLY A 34 -4.56 -12.29 5.60
N ALA A 35 -4.16 -12.44 6.86
CA ALA A 35 -4.88 -11.80 7.96
C ALA A 35 -4.65 -10.28 8.05
N ARG A 36 -5.74 -9.53 8.21
CA ARG A 36 -5.75 -8.06 8.27
C ARG A 36 -5.24 -7.54 9.60
N HIS A 37 -4.69 -6.33 9.60
CA HIS A 37 -4.35 -5.63 10.83
C HIS A 37 -5.59 -5.43 11.71
N GLY A 38 -5.51 -5.83 12.98
CA GLY A 38 -6.60 -5.76 13.94
C GLY A 38 -7.42 -7.06 14.03
N ALA A 39 -7.26 -7.99 13.09
CA ALA A 39 -7.93 -9.29 13.14
C ALA A 39 -7.58 -10.03 14.44
N VAL A 40 -8.57 -10.66 15.05
CA VAL A 40 -8.41 -11.55 16.20
C VAL A 40 -8.66 -12.97 15.73
N LEU A 41 -7.67 -13.83 15.87
CA LEU A 41 -7.67 -15.16 15.28
C LEU A 41 -7.44 -16.21 16.36
N ASN A 42 -8.12 -17.35 16.20
CA ASN A 42 -7.74 -18.57 16.90
C ASN A 42 -6.51 -19.16 16.19
N ALA A 43 -5.42 -19.32 16.91
CA ALA A 43 -4.17 -19.84 16.39
C ALA A 43 -3.63 -20.99 17.25
N ARG A 44 -2.66 -21.72 16.70
CA ARG A 44 -1.91 -22.77 17.39
C ARG A 44 -0.42 -22.44 17.31
N LEU A 45 0.29 -22.49 18.44
CA LEU A 45 1.75 -22.34 18.46
C LEU A 45 2.40 -23.56 17.80
N VAL A 46 2.98 -23.40 16.62
CA VAL A 46 3.58 -24.50 15.86
C VAL A 46 5.10 -24.59 16.04
N ASP A 47 5.75 -23.46 16.35
CA ASP A 47 7.18 -23.43 16.68
C ASP A 47 7.42 -22.39 17.79
N LYS A 48 7.77 -22.89 18.98
CA LYS A 48 8.02 -22.06 20.15
C LYS A 48 9.31 -21.24 20.05
N SER A 49 10.31 -21.71 19.31
CA SER A 49 11.61 -21.04 19.20
C SER A 49 11.53 -19.76 18.37
N THR A 50 10.67 -19.75 17.34
CA THR A 50 10.43 -18.61 16.46
C THR A 50 9.18 -17.81 16.80
N GLY A 51 8.33 -18.33 17.70
CA GLY A 51 7.02 -17.76 17.99
C GLY A 51 6.01 -17.95 16.86
N LYS A 52 6.26 -18.89 15.93
CA LYS A 52 5.39 -19.10 14.78
C LYS A 52 4.09 -19.76 15.21
N VAL A 53 2.98 -19.14 14.83
CA VAL A 53 1.62 -19.63 15.05
C VAL A 53 0.94 -19.90 13.71
N ALA A 54 0.16 -20.98 13.64
CA ALA A 54 -0.70 -21.30 12.50
C ALA A 54 -2.15 -20.97 12.84
N TYR A 55 -2.89 -20.41 11.89
CA TYR A 55 -4.31 -20.07 12.02
C TYR A 55 -5.04 -20.45 10.71
N ASP A 56 -6.37 -20.38 10.71
CA ASP A 56 -7.14 -20.64 9.51
C ASP A 56 -6.89 -19.56 8.44
N GLY A 57 -6.20 -19.93 7.36
CA GLY A 57 -5.76 -19.01 6.32
C GLY A 57 -4.29 -18.59 6.37
N GLY A 58 -3.45 -19.17 7.26
CA GLY A 58 -2.00 -19.01 7.14
C GLY A 58 -1.18 -19.13 8.43
N GLU A 59 0.01 -18.53 8.39
CA GLU A 59 0.95 -18.48 9.52
C GLU A 59 1.25 -17.03 9.90
N ALA A 60 1.56 -16.78 11.18
CA ALA A 60 2.02 -15.50 11.69
C ALA A 60 3.16 -15.70 12.71
N LEU A 61 3.92 -14.64 12.98
CA LEU A 61 4.89 -14.59 14.08
C LEU A 61 4.27 -13.88 15.28
N CYS A 62 4.08 -14.61 16.37
CA CYS A 62 3.53 -14.08 17.63
C CYS A 62 4.67 -13.69 18.57
N ASP A 63 4.74 -12.41 18.95
CA ASP A 63 5.78 -11.88 19.83
C ASP A 63 5.24 -10.68 20.65
N PRO A 64 5.26 -10.76 22.00
CA PRO A 64 5.79 -11.85 22.82
C PRO A 64 4.85 -13.07 22.85
N LEU A 65 5.36 -14.25 23.23
CA LEU A 65 4.52 -15.40 23.56
C LEU A 65 3.96 -15.30 24.98
N PRO A 66 2.75 -15.83 25.26
CA PRO A 66 2.24 -15.92 26.63
C PRO A 66 3.17 -16.73 27.54
N PRO A 67 3.42 -16.29 28.79
CA PRO A 67 4.23 -17.04 29.73
C PRO A 67 3.71 -18.48 29.92
N GLY A 68 4.63 -19.45 29.92
CA GLY A 68 4.30 -20.87 30.16
C GLY A 68 3.65 -21.60 28.97
N ILE A 69 3.38 -20.95 27.84
CA ILE A 69 2.77 -21.63 26.69
C ILE A 69 3.66 -22.76 26.16
N THR A 70 3.04 -23.89 25.81
CA THR A 70 3.70 -25.06 25.22
C THR A 70 3.49 -25.11 23.72
N GLN A 71 4.43 -25.74 23.00
CA GLN A 71 4.24 -25.98 21.57
C GLN A 71 3.03 -26.88 21.36
N GLY A 72 2.22 -26.55 20.34
CA GLY A 72 0.96 -27.20 20.04
C GLY A 72 -0.26 -26.60 20.76
N ALA A 73 -0.07 -25.74 21.76
CA ALA A 73 -1.15 -25.07 22.46
C ALA A 73 -1.90 -24.07 21.58
N THR A 74 -3.20 -23.94 21.81
CA THR A 74 -4.04 -22.94 21.17
C THR A 74 -4.01 -21.62 21.94
N LEU A 75 -4.10 -20.52 21.21
CA LEU A 75 -4.15 -19.17 21.77
C LEU A 75 -4.93 -18.25 20.83
N ARG A 76 -5.52 -17.19 21.39
CA ARG A 76 -6.06 -16.09 20.59
C ARG A 76 -4.95 -15.08 20.34
N VAL A 77 -4.79 -14.67 19.09
CA VAL A 77 -3.80 -13.67 18.69
C VAL A 77 -4.49 -12.50 17.98
N ARG A 78 -3.94 -11.30 18.14
CA ARG A 78 -4.31 -10.12 17.37
C ARG A 78 -3.21 -9.80 16.37
N ILE A 79 -3.57 -9.61 15.11
CA ILE A 79 -2.62 -9.17 14.08
C ILE A 79 -2.30 -7.68 14.27
N VAL A 80 -1.02 -7.35 14.41
CA VAL A 80 -0.51 -5.98 14.60
C VAL A 80 0.30 -5.48 13.42
N ARG A 81 0.65 -6.35 12.47
CA ARG A 81 1.19 -6.02 11.15
C ARG A 81 0.76 -7.11 10.16
N GLU A 82 0.20 -6.71 9.03
CA GLU A 82 -0.16 -7.60 7.93
C GLU A 82 1.07 -8.26 7.32
N ALA A 83 0.85 -9.27 6.47
CA ALA A 83 1.90 -9.80 5.63
C ALA A 83 2.50 -8.67 4.77
N ILE A 84 3.82 -8.67 4.64
CA ILE A 84 4.52 -7.73 3.78
C ILE A 84 5.17 -8.54 2.66
N PRO A 85 4.86 -8.24 1.39
CA PRO A 85 5.53 -8.89 0.29
C PRO A 85 6.97 -8.38 0.19
N GLU A 86 7.91 -9.30 -0.05
CA GLU A 86 9.32 -8.99 -0.29
C GLU A 86 9.85 -9.92 -1.37
N PRO A 87 10.84 -9.50 -2.18
CA PRO A 87 11.49 -10.38 -3.15
C PRO A 87 12.01 -11.67 -2.46
N GLY A 88 11.64 -12.82 -3.01
CA GLY A 88 12.02 -14.13 -2.47
C GLY A 88 11.06 -14.66 -1.40
N ARG A 89 11.03 -14.05 -0.21
CA ARG A 89 10.18 -14.52 0.91
C ARG A 89 9.45 -13.37 1.60
N ALA A 90 8.12 -13.40 1.53
CA ALA A 90 7.28 -12.45 2.25
C ALA A 90 7.51 -12.52 3.77
N LYS A 91 7.50 -11.37 4.43
CA LYS A 91 7.46 -11.30 5.90
C LYS A 91 6.07 -11.69 6.36
N LEU A 92 6.01 -12.78 7.13
CA LEU A 92 4.77 -13.23 7.78
C LEU A 92 4.10 -12.08 8.57
N PRO A 93 2.77 -12.09 8.72
CA PRO A 93 2.06 -11.21 9.64
C PRO A 93 2.69 -11.26 11.03
N LYS A 94 2.74 -10.12 11.72
CA LYS A 94 3.10 -10.06 13.15
C LYS A 94 1.84 -10.07 13.98
N ALA A 95 1.81 -10.92 14.98
CA ALA A 95 0.72 -11.05 15.94
C ALA A 95 1.22 -10.82 17.37
N VAL A 96 0.29 -10.52 18.27
CA VAL A 96 0.49 -10.48 19.72
C VAL A 96 -0.63 -11.27 20.39
N PRO A 97 -0.46 -11.76 21.63
CA PRO A 97 -1.54 -12.40 22.36
C PRO A 97 -2.75 -11.45 22.48
N ALA A 98 -3.94 -11.96 22.18
CA ALA A 98 -5.18 -11.26 22.44
C ALA A 98 -5.63 -11.51 23.90
N GLY A 99 -6.47 -10.62 24.43
CA GLY A 99 -7.04 -10.81 25.77
C GLY A 99 -7.93 -12.05 25.85
N ALA A 100 -8.11 -12.59 27.06
CA ALA A 100 -8.91 -13.81 27.29
C ALA A 100 -10.36 -13.72 26.77
N ASP A 101 -10.92 -12.50 26.76
CA ASP A 101 -12.29 -12.24 26.30
C ASP A 101 -12.36 -11.75 24.84
N ALA A 102 -11.23 -11.67 24.13
CA ALA A 102 -11.22 -11.19 22.75
C ALA A 102 -11.96 -12.17 21.82
N VAL A 103 -12.99 -11.69 21.12
CA VAL A 103 -13.78 -12.49 20.19
C VAL A 103 -13.08 -12.56 18.83
N PRO A 104 -13.05 -13.71 18.15
CA PRO A 104 -12.53 -13.80 16.79
C PRO A 104 -13.22 -12.83 15.83
N ASP A 105 -12.43 -12.13 15.03
CA ASP A 105 -12.88 -11.11 14.09
C ASP A 105 -11.88 -11.00 12.93
N ALA A 106 -12.37 -10.78 11.70
CA ALA A 106 -11.53 -10.70 10.50
C ALA A 106 -10.68 -9.42 10.41
N GLY A 107 -10.93 -8.45 11.29
CA GLY A 107 -10.36 -7.12 11.25
C GLY A 107 -11.04 -6.23 10.20
N PRO A 108 -10.90 -4.90 10.32
CA PRO A 108 -11.54 -3.96 9.43
C PRO A 108 -10.96 -4.06 8.01
N ASP A 109 -11.83 -4.25 7.02
CA ASP A 109 -11.49 -4.17 5.59
C ASP A 109 -11.21 -2.71 5.15
N LEU A 110 -10.88 -2.50 3.87
CA LEU A 110 -10.56 -1.15 3.38
C LEU A 110 -11.70 -0.16 3.59
N LEU A 111 -12.93 -0.56 3.31
CA LEU A 111 -14.10 0.32 3.43
C LEU A 111 -14.34 0.72 4.90
N ALA A 112 -14.28 -0.25 5.81
CA ALA A 112 -14.39 -0.01 7.25
C ALA A 112 -13.29 0.93 7.74
N ARG A 113 -12.04 0.75 7.29
CA ARG A 113 -10.91 1.61 7.68
C ARG A 113 -11.06 3.06 7.22
N ILE A 114 -11.47 3.29 5.98
CA ILE A 114 -11.65 4.67 5.48
C ILE A 114 -12.89 5.32 6.12
N THR A 115 -13.96 4.56 6.36
CA THR A 115 -15.16 5.05 7.06
C THR A 115 -14.81 5.49 8.48
N ALA A 116 -14.00 4.72 9.19
CA ALA A 116 -13.54 5.06 10.54
C ALA A 116 -12.68 6.34 10.62
N SER A 117 -12.21 6.88 9.48
CA SER A 117 -11.48 8.15 9.45
C SER A 117 -12.37 9.37 9.70
N GLY A 118 -13.70 9.22 9.63
CA GLY A 118 -14.67 10.32 9.79
C GLY A 118 -14.78 11.24 8.57
N VAL A 119 -13.97 11.03 7.53
CA VAL A 119 -14.10 11.73 6.24
C VAL A 119 -15.21 11.05 5.42
N PRO A 120 -16.11 11.81 4.75
CA PRO A 120 -17.15 11.24 3.91
C PRO A 120 -16.60 10.24 2.88
N VAL A 121 -17.34 9.14 2.65
CA VAL A 121 -16.97 8.11 1.68
C VAL A 121 -18.01 8.07 0.56
N ARG A 122 -17.55 8.25 -0.67
CA ARG A 122 -18.32 8.06 -1.90
C ARG A 122 -18.01 6.68 -2.48
N MET A 123 -19.06 5.86 -2.60
CA MET A 123 -18.98 4.56 -3.26
C MET A 123 -19.06 4.76 -4.77
N LEU A 124 -18.06 4.26 -5.49
CA LEU A 124 -17.98 4.29 -6.94
C LEU A 124 -18.51 3.02 -7.57
N ARG A 125 -19.13 3.15 -8.75
CA ARG A 125 -19.67 2.07 -9.58
C ARG A 125 -18.96 2.08 -10.93
N ALA A 126 -18.74 0.90 -11.50
CA ALA A 126 -18.02 0.75 -12.77
C ALA A 126 -18.62 1.52 -13.96
N HIS A 127 -19.95 1.74 -13.96
CA HIS A 127 -20.66 2.41 -15.06
C HIS A 127 -20.72 3.95 -14.93
N GLU A 128 -20.14 4.53 -13.89
CA GLU A 128 -20.05 5.99 -13.75
C GLU A 128 -18.67 6.51 -14.22
N SER A 129 -18.54 7.83 -14.32
CA SER A 129 -17.25 8.47 -14.66
C SER A 129 -16.13 7.97 -13.74
N ASP A 130 -14.92 7.82 -14.27
CA ASP A 130 -13.78 7.36 -13.49
C ASP A 130 -13.22 8.49 -12.63
N LEU A 131 -13.87 8.76 -11.50
CA LEU A 131 -13.46 9.83 -10.58
C LEU A 131 -12.10 9.57 -9.92
N LEU A 132 -11.65 8.31 -9.86
CA LEU A 132 -10.29 8.00 -9.41
C LEU A 132 -9.29 8.48 -10.47
N GLU A 133 -9.53 8.13 -11.72
CA GLU A 133 -8.69 8.58 -12.84
C GLU A 133 -8.70 10.10 -13.00
N GLU A 134 -9.86 10.76 -12.91
CA GLU A 134 -9.96 12.23 -12.94
C GLU A 134 -9.12 12.91 -11.83
N ALA A 135 -8.90 12.23 -10.70
CA ALA A 135 -8.09 12.72 -9.59
C ALA A 135 -6.59 12.37 -9.70
N GLY A 136 -6.19 11.66 -10.75
CA GLY A 136 -4.81 11.26 -11.05
C GLY A 136 -4.41 9.88 -10.54
N TRP A 137 -5.32 8.89 -10.57
CA TRP A 137 -5.04 7.55 -10.07
C TRP A 137 -3.90 6.86 -10.83
N SER A 138 -3.89 6.93 -12.16
CA SER A 138 -2.83 6.33 -12.97
C SER A 138 -1.46 6.92 -12.66
N GLU A 139 -1.34 8.24 -12.50
CA GLU A 139 -0.11 8.92 -12.12
C GLU A 139 0.38 8.46 -10.74
N VAL A 140 -0.53 8.29 -9.78
CA VAL A 140 -0.18 7.75 -8.45
C VAL A 140 0.34 6.32 -8.53
N LEU A 141 -0.24 5.47 -9.40
CA LEU A 141 0.27 4.12 -9.62
C LEU A 141 1.64 4.14 -10.31
N GLU A 142 1.82 5.00 -11.31
CA GLU A 142 3.09 5.14 -12.03
C GLU A 142 4.23 5.56 -11.10
N GLU A 143 3.99 6.54 -10.23
CA GLU A 143 4.95 6.90 -9.19
C GLU A 143 5.26 5.74 -8.25
N ALA A 144 4.25 4.99 -7.81
CA ALA A 144 4.46 3.87 -6.90
C ALA A 144 5.27 2.74 -7.57
N VAL A 145 5.07 2.51 -8.87
CA VAL A 145 5.78 1.50 -9.66
C VAL A 145 7.20 1.93 -9.99
N HIS A 146 7.41 3.14 -10.51
CA HIS A 146 8.72 3.59 -11.01
C HIS A 146 9.54 4.27 -9.92
N GLY A 147 8.90 5.06 -9.07
CA GLY A 147 9.51 5.79 -7.96
C GLY A 147 9.84 7.25 -8.27
N ASP A 148 9.70 7.70 -9.51
CA ASP A 148 9.93 9.10 -9.87
C ASP A 148 8.70 9.94 -9.48
N ILE A 149 8.88 10.92 -8.59
CA ILE A 149 7.81 11.76 -8.04
C ILE A 149 8.16 13.24 -8.20
N GLY A 150 7.50 13.91 -9.14
CA GLY A 150 7.76 15.32 -9.44
C GLY A 150 7.23 16.27 -8.37
N PHE A 151 7.94 17.35 -8.11
CA PHE A 151 7.45 18.48 -7.32
C PHE A 151 8.00 19.81 -7.88
N PRO A 152 7.40 20.97 -7.55
CA PRO A 152 7.89 22.25 -8.05
C PRO A 152 9.38 22.46 -7.70
N GLY A 153 10.22 22.54 -8.73
CA GLY A 153 11.67 22.77 -8.59
C GLY A 153 12.55 21.52 -8.50
N GLY A 154 11.97 20.31 -8.46
CA GLY A 154 12.76 19.08 -8.35
C GLY A 154 11.98 17.78 -8.57
N MET A 155 12.63 16.67 -8.27
CA MET A 155 12.11 15.31 -8.40
C MET A 155 12.58 14.50 -7.19
N LEU A 156 11.72 13.64 -6.67
CA LEU A 156 12.13 12.59 -5.74
C LEU A 156 12.29 11.28 -6.50
N ARG A 157 13.31 10.49 -6.14
CA ARG A 157 13.41 9.10 -6.55
C ARG A 157 13.21 8.16 -5.36
N LEU A 158 12.08 7.48 -5.35
CA LEU A 158 11.71 6.47 -4.35
C LEU A 158 12.25 5.08 -4.74
N SER A 159 13.08 4.53 -3.85
CA SER A 159 13.61 3.17 -3.94
C SER A 159 13.24 2.35 -2.70
N PRO A 160 12.21 1.48 -2.78
CA PRO A 160 11.93 0.50 -1.75
C PRO A 160 13.04 -0.56 -1.70
N THR A 161 13.60 -0.80 -0.51
CA THR A 161 14.60 -1.85 -0.27
C THR A 161 14.11 -2.79 0.85
N PRO A 162 14.73 -3.98 1.03
CA PRO A 162 14.34 -4.90 2.10
C PRO A 162 14.44 -4.30 3.53
N ALA A 163 15.37 -3.35 3.73
CA ALA A 163 15.63 -2.74 5.03
C ALA A 163 14.83 -1.44 5.26
N MET A 164 14.74 -0.59 4.23
CA MET A 164 14.10 0.72 4.32
C MET A 164 13.65 1.26 2.96
N ASN A 165 12.77 2.26 2.96
CA ASN A 165 12.45 3.03 1.76
C ASN A 165 13.40 4.22 1.66
N LEU A 166 14.01 4.44 0.50
CA LEU A 166 14.94 5.55 0.27
C LEU A 166 14.31 6.58 -0.66
N PHE A 167 14.45 7.85 -0.33
CA PHE A 167 14.19 8.98 -1.22
C PHE A 167 15.51 9.68 -1.52
N ASP A 168 15.80 9.85 -2.81
CA ASP A 168 16.85 10.72 -3.32
C ASP A 168 16.21 12.01 -3.87
N VAL A 169 16.91 13.14 -3.75
CA VAL A 169 16.39 14.48 -4.08
C VAL A 169 17.22 15.10 -5.20
N ASP A 170 16.60 15.20 -6.38
CA ASP A 170 17.18 15.84 -7.56
C ASP A 170 16.54 17.22 -7.82
N GLY A 171 17.34 18.19 -8.25
CA GLY A 171 16.84 19.51 -8.66
C GLY A 171 17.94 20.49 -9.06
N ALA A 172 17.60 21.47 -9.90
CA ALA A 172 18.56 22.44 -10.45
C ALA A 172 18.56 23.80 -9.72
N GLY A 173 17.67 24.00 -8.74
CA GLY A 173 17.55 25.25 -7.99
C GLY A 173 18.56 25.40 -6.84
N PRO A 174 18.53 26.54 -6.13
CA PRO A 174 19.32 26.71 -4.91
C PRO A 174 19.01 25.62 -3.88
N LEU A 175 20.05 25.09 -3.21
CA LEU A 175 19.94 23.87 -2.40
C LEU A 175 19.00 23.99 -1.20
N GLU A 176 19.02 25.12 -0.48
CA GLU A 176 18.18 25.28 0.72
C GLU A 176 16.67 25.31 0.38
N PRO A 177 16.19 26.14 -0.57
CA PRO A 177 14.81 26.06 -1.04
C PRO A 177 14.42 24.70 -1.62
N LEU A 178 15.32 24.07 -2.38
CA LEU A 178 15.09 22.73 -2.95
C LEU A 178 14.87 21.69 -1.85
N ALA A 179 15.72 21.67 -0.82
CA ALA A 179 15.63 20.71 0.27
C ALA A 179 14.36 20.89 1.11
N VAL A 180 13.93 22.14 1.34
CA VAL A 180 12.66 22.43 2.04
C VAL A 180 11.45 22.00 1.20
N ALA A 181 11.45 22.29 -0.10
CA ALA A 181 10.39 21.84 -1.01
C ALA A 181 10.34 20.30 -1.09
N ALA A 182 11.51 19.66 -1.16
CA ALA A 182 11.63 18.21 -1.13
C ALA A 182 11.11 17.61 0.18
N ALA A 183 11.35 18.24 1.33
CA ALA A 183 10.79 17.78 2.61
C ALA A 183 9.26 17.72 2.58
N HIS A 184 8.61 18.77 2.06
CA HIS A 184 7.16 18.74 1.84
C HIS A 184 6.77 17.62 0.87
N ALA A 185 7.45 17.50 -0.27
CA ALA A 185 7.16 16.46 -1.26
C ALA A 185 7.31 15.04 -0.70
N VAL A 186 8.33 14.78 0.13
CA VAL A 186 8.54 13.50 0.83
C VAL A 186 7.38 13.22 1.77
N ALA A 187 6.98 14.17 2.61
CA ALA A 187 5.84 14.00 3.52
C ALA A 187 4.55 13.69 2.74
N ARG A 188 4.34 14.36 1.60
CA ARG A 188 3.22 14.10 0.69
C ARG A 188 3.28 12.69 0.09
N ALA A 189 4.44 12.27 -0.41
CA ALA A 189 4.65 10.94 -0.98
C ALA A 189 4.42 9.83 0.08
N ILE A 190 4.93 10.02 1.30
CA ILE A 190 4.75 9.10 2.42
C ILE A 190 3.27 8.87 2.71
N GLU A 191 2.47 9.94 2.84
CA GLU A 191 1.03 9.82 3.13
C GLU A 191 0.24 9.25 1.94
N ARG A 192 0.56 9.73 0.73
CA ARG A 192 -0.10 9.34 -0.51
C ARG A 192 0.04 7.85 -0.77
N HIS A 193 1.27 7.34 -0.70
CA HIS A 193 1.63 5.95 -0.99
C HIS A 193 1.52 5.02 0.21
N GLY A 194 1.26 5.56 1.41
CA GLY A 194 1.16 4.78 2.64
C GLY A 194 2.49 4.17 3.07
N ILE A 195 3.59 4.88 2.85
CA ILE A 195 4.94 4.43 3.18
C ILE A 195 5.14 4.49 4.69
N ALA A 196 5.70 3.42 5.26
CA ALA A 196 5.98 3.29 6.68
C ALA A 196 7.19 2.38 6.92
N GLY A 197 7.58 2.20 8.19
CA GLY A 197 8.81 1.51 8.57
C GLY A 197 9.98 2.48 8.62
N SER A 198 11.18 1.99 8.32
CA SER A 198 12.37 2.81 8.18
C SER A 198 12.36 3.50 6.81
N ILE A 199 12.56 4.82 6.82
CA ILE A 199 12.58 5.68 5.62
C ILE A 199 13.83 6.55 5.71
N GLY A 200 14.63 6.60 4.66
CA GLY A 200 15.80 7.46 4.55
C GLY A 200 15.59 8.47 3.45
N ILE A 201 16.01 9.70 3.69
CA ILE A 201 15.98 10.76 2.71
C ILE A 201 17.38 11.33 2.56
N ASP A 202 17.88 11.32 1.34
CA ASP A 202 19.15 11.93 0.96
C ASP A 202 18.85 13.32 0.38
N PHE A 203 18.95 14.35 1.23
CA PHE A 203 18.85 15.73 0.77
C PHE A 203 20.21 16.20 0.24
N PRO A 204 20.25 17.25 -0.63
CA PRO A 204 21.50 17.87 -0.99
C PRO A 204 22.30 18.33 0.23
N THR A 205 23.63 18.28 0.16
CA THR A 205 24.48 18.70 1.28
C THR A 205 24.28 20.18 1.60
N LEU A 206 23.72 20.47 2.79
CA LEU A 206 23.50 21.83 3.29
C LEU A 206 24.65 22.27 4.20
N ALA A 207 25.22 23.45 3.90
CA ALA A 207 26.42 23.94 4.55
C ALA A 207 26.22 24.34 6.02
N ASN A 208 25.09 24.97 6.34
CA ASN A 208 24.85 25.52 7.67
C ASN A 208 23.79 24.73 8.45
N ARG A 209 23.86 24.83 9.79
CA ARG A 209 22.95 24.12 10.70
C ARG A 209 21.50 24.63 10.60
N ALA A 210 21.30 25.92 10.31
CA ALA A 210 19.97 26.52 10.24
C ALA A 210 19.15 25.95 9.07
N ALA A 211 19.76 25.79 7.89
CA ALA A 211 19.15 25.19 6.72
C ALA A 211 18.77 23.71 6.96
N ARG A 212 19.66 22.94 7.58
CA ARG A 212 19.38 21.55 8.00
C ARG A 212 18.20 21.46 8.97
N GLN A 213 18.10 22.42 9.88
CA GLN A 213 16.99 22.51 10.83
C GLN A 213 15.67 22.87 10.14
N ALA A 214 15.68 23.80 9.19
CA ALA A 214 14.50 24.19 8.42
C ALA A 214 13.90 23.02 7.61
N VAL A 215 14.74 22.16 7.03
CA VAL A 215 14.29 20.92 6.36
C VAL A 215 13.59 19.97 7.34
N ALA A 216 14.17 19.82 8.54
CA ALA A 216 13.60 18.95 9.57
C ALA A 216 12.25 19.48 10.08
N GLU A 217 12.13 20.79 10.26
CA GLU A 217 10.88 21.47 10.62
C GLU A 217 9.82 21.37 9.52
N ALA A 218 10.23 21.43 8.24
CA ALA A 218 9.32 21.24 7.12
C ALA A 218 8.72 19.82 7.09
N ILE A 219 9.52 18.79 7.42
CA ILE A 219 9.00 17.42 7.64
C ILE A 219 8.00 17.40 8.79
N ASP A 220 8.34 17.99 9.94
CA ASP A 220 7.48 17.97 11.13
C ASP A 220 6.14 18.67 10.89
N ALA A 221 6.14 19.77 10.13
CA ALA A 221 4.94 20.50 9.78
C ALA A 221 4.07 19.73 8.76
N ALA A 222 4.67 18.97 7.85
CA ALA A 222 3.97 18.37 6.72
C ALA A 222 3.54 16.91 6.94
N LEU A 223 4.29 16.14 7.74
CA LEU A 223 4.03 14.73 7.98
C LEU A 223 3.26 14.54 9.29
N PRO A 224 2.07 13.92 9.27
CA PRO A 224 1.32 13.68 10.49
C PRO A 224 2.01 12.66 11.43
N GLN A 225 2.06 12.99 12.71
CA GLN A 225 2.43 12.09 13.80
C GLN A 225 1.48 10.86 13.87
N PRO A 226 1.92 9.69 14.38
CA PRO A 226 3.21 9.43 15.00
C PRO A 226 4.34 9.11 14.00
N PHE A 227 5.51 9.70 14.21
CA PHE A 227 6.78 9.30 13.63
C PHE A 227 7.95 9.78 14.50
N GLU A 228 9.07 9.07 14.41
CA GLU A 228 10.36 9.54 14.94
C GLU A 228 11.27 9.91 13.78
N ARG A 229 12.16 10.87 13.98
CA ARG A 229 13.19 11.19 12.99
C ARG A 229 14.52 11.58 13.63
N THR A 230 15.59 11.41 12.88
CA THR A 230 16.88 12.02 13.21
C THR A 230 16.89 13.50 12.84
N SER A 231 17.94 14.23 13.23
CA SER A 231 18.31 15.47 12.55
C SER A 231 18.86 15.17 11.16
N VAL A 232 18.83 16.14 10.26
CA VAL A 232 19.62 16.09 9.01
C VAL A 232 21.10 16.12 9.39
N ASN A 233 21.87 15.11 8.98
CA ASN A 233 23.28 15.01 9.31
C ASN A 233 24.17 15.90 8.40
N GLY A 234 25.49 15.88 8.62
CA GLY A 234 26.45 16.68 7.86
C GLY A 234 26.52 16.35 6.36
N PHE A 235 26.00 15.20 5.95
CA PHE A 235 25.98 14.70 4.58
C PHE A 235 24.60 14.85 3.92
N GLY A 236 23.62 15.46 4.59
CA GLY A 236 22.27 15.66 4.04
C GLY A 236 21.26 14.55 4.34
N PHE A 237 21.67 13.47 5.02
CA PHE A 237 20.77 12.35 5.28
C PHE A 237 19.88 12.57 6.52
N LEU A 238 18.61 12.19 6.40
CA LEU A 238 17.63 12.16 7.48
C LEU A 238 16.90 10.82 7.47
N GLN A 239 16.75 10.20 8.64
CA GLN A 239 15.96 8.99 8.80
C GLN A 239 14.63 9.29 9.50
N ILE A 240 13.54 8.72 9.00
CA ILE A 240 12.22 8.68 9.62
C ILE A 240 11.87 7.24 9.97
N VAL A 241 11.28 7.02 11.14
CA VAL A 241 10.70 5.74 11.55
C VAL A 241 9.22 5.92 11.81
N ARG A 242 8.40 5.14 11.10
CA ARG A 242 6.94 5.10 11.27
C ARG A 242 6.47 3.68 11.55
N ARG A 243 5.44 3.55 12.40
CA ARG A 243 4.82 2.26 12.65
C ARG A 243 4.26 1.68 11.36
N ARG A 244 4.76 0.50 10.98
CA ARG A 244 4.34 -0.24 9.79
C ARG A 244 3.29 -1.29 10.14
N THR A 245 2.07 -1.09 9.68
CA THR A 245 0.94 -2.01 9.93
C THR A 245 0.54 -2.84 8.72
N ARG A 246 0.91 -2.41 7.51
CA ARG A 246 0.55 -3.01 6.22
C ARG A 246 1.57 -2.65 5.14
N ALA A 247 1.45 -3.29 3.98
CA ALA A 247 2.27 -2.98 2.81
C ALA A 247 1.89 -1.60 2.24
N SER A 248 2.90 -0.87 1.78
CA SER A 248 2.69 0.38 1.04
C SER A 248 2.28 0.11 -0.40
N LEU A 249 1.79 1.13 -1.10
CA LEU A 249 1.40 0.99 -2.51
C LEU A 249 2.58 0.55 -3.41
N PRO A 250 3.79 1.13 -3.32
CA PRO A 250 4.97 0.64 -4.02
C PRO A 250 5.28 -0.83 -3.74
N GLU A 251 5.17 -1.26 -2.48
CA GLU A 251 5.44 -2.66 -2.10
C GLU A 251 4.44 -3.63 -2.71
N LEU A 252 3.15 -3.27 -2.72
CA LEU A 252 2.10 -4.10 -3.31
C LEU A 252 2.25 -4.21 -4.83
N LEU A 253 2.46 -3.09 -5.52
CA LEU A 253 2.50 -3.07 -6.98
C LEU A 253 3.79 -3.69 -7.53
N ARG A 254 4.94 -3.47 -6.87
CA ARG A 254 6.23 -4.01 -7.31
C ARG A 254 6.40 -5.50 -6.97
N ALA A 255 5.69 -6.01 -5.95
CA ALA A 255 5.75 -7.42 -5.59
C ALA A 255 5.07 -8.36 -6.59
N ASP A 256 3.98 -7.92 -7.21
CA ASP A 256 3.25 -8.69 -8.23
C ASP A 256 2.77 -7.78 -9.37
N PRO A 257 3.69 -7.29 -10.24
CA PRO A 257 3.33 -6.37 -11.31
C PRO A 257 2.30 -6.96 -12.28
N VAL A 258 2.43 -8.25 -12.60
CA VAL A 258 1.49 -8.95 -13.49
C VAL A 258 0.10 -9.03 -12.87
N GLY A 259 -0.01 -9.32 -11.56
CA GLY A 259 -1.30 -9.33 -10.88
C GLY A 259 -1.92 -7.94 -10.77
N ALA A 260 -1.11 -6.91 -10.50
CA ALA A 260 -1.59 -5.53 -10.47
C ALA A 260 -2.15 -5.10 -11.84
N GLN A 261 -1.42 -5.38 -12.92
CA GLN A 261 -1.87 -5.10 -14.29
C GLN A 261 -3.12 -5.92 -14.66
N ALA A 262 -3.18 -7.20 -14.31
CA ALA A 262 -4.37 -8.02 -14.54
C ALA A 262 -5.64 -7.42 -13.90
N ARG A 263 -5.54 -6.95 -12.65
CA ARG A 263 -6.66 -6.30 -11.95
C ARG A 263 -6.99 -4.91 -12.49
N ALA A 264 -6.03 -4.22 -13.11
CA ALA A 264 -6.28 -3.00 -13.85
C ALA A 264 -7.02 -3.28 -15.18
N GLU A 265 -6.66 -4.33 -15.91
CA GLU A 265 -7.35 -4.71 -17.16
C GLU A 265 -8.79 -5.19 -16.91
N LEU A 266 -9.06 -5.90 -15.82
CA LEU A 266 -10.44 -6.24 -15.42
C LEU A 266 -11.30 -4.97 -15.29
N ARG A 267 -10.80 -3.94 -14.61
CA ARG A 267 -11.49 -2.66 -14.45
C ARG A 267 -11.66 -1.91 -15.76
N ARG A 268 -10.62 -1.92 -16.61
CA ARG A 268 -10.68 -1.27 -17.92
C ARG A 268 -11.84 -1.83 -18.74
N ILE A 269 -12.05 -3.15 -18.69
CA ILE A 269 -13.19 -3.79 -19.37
C ILE A 269 -14.52 -3.47 -18.68
N GLU A 270 -14.59 -3.48 -17.34
CA GLU A 270 -15.83 -3.11 -16.61
C GLU A 270 -16.35 -1.71 -16.99
N ARG A 271 -15.46 -0.83 -17.46
CA ARG A 271 -15.77 0.54 -17.89
C ARG A 271 -16.09 0.69 -19.37
N LEU A 272 -15.95 -0.36 -20.19
CA LEU A 272 -16.32 -0.30 -21.60
C LEU A 272 -17.84 -0.23 -21.76
N PRO A 273 -18.36 0.53 -22.74
CA PRO A 273 -19.78 0.53 -23.02
C PRO A 273 -20.23 -0.86 -23.51
N PRO A 274 -21.44 -1.32 -23.13
CA PRO A 274 -21.98 -2.57 -23.66
C PRO A 274 -22.25 -2.47 -25.17
N PRO A 275 -22.17 -3.57 -25.93
CA PRO A 275 -21.83 -4.91 -25.46
C PRO A 275 -20.32 -5.08 -25.16
N PRO A 276 -19.96 -5.94 -24.20
CA PRO A 276 -18.56 -6.20 -23.91
C PRO A 276 -17.86 -6.86 -25.12
N PRO A 277 -16.57 -6.58 -25.33
CA PRO A 277 -15.84 -7.19 -26.44
C PRO A 277 -15.74 -8.71 -26.24
N ALA A 278 -15.91 -9.47 -27.32
CA ALA A 278 -15.69 -10.92 -27.29
C ALA A 278 -14.23 -11.28 -26.95
N THR A 279 -13.29 -10.40 -27.29
CA THR A 279 -11.86 -10.60 -27.09
C THR A 279 -11.18 -9.29 -26.68
N HIS A 280 -10.30 -9.34 -25.68
CA HIS A 280 -9.48 -8.23 -25.21
C HIS A 280 -8.00 -8.61 -25.27
N MET A 281 -7.21 -7.84 -26.01
CA MET A 281 -5.78 -8.10 -26.20
C MET A 281 -4.99 -7.51 -25.03
N VAL A 282 -4.16 -8.32 -24.39
CA VAL A 282 -3.31 -7.95 -23.25
C VAL A 282 -1.92 -8.57 -23.39
N ASP A 283 -0.97 -8.21 -22.52
CA ASP A 283 0.29 -8.95 -22.44
C ASP A 283 0.04 -10.44 -22.12
N ARG A 284 0.86 -11.33 -22.66
CA ARG A 284 0.67 -12.78 -22.49
C ARG A 284 0.76 -13.21 -21.03
N ARG A 285 1.58 -12.56 -20.19
CA ARG A 285 1.67 -12.87 -18.76
C ARG A 285 0.37 -12.49 -18.05
N ILE A 286 -0.28 -11.41 -18.47
CA ILE A 286 -1.60 -10.99 -17.96
C ILE A 286 -2.67 -12.01 -18.37
N ALA A 287 -2.73 -12.39 -19.66
CA ALA A 287 -3.68 -13.39 -20.14
C ALA A 287 -3.54 -14.72 -19.37
N ASN A 288 -2.31 -15.20 -19.18
CA ASN A 288 -2.03 -16.40 -18.39
C ASN A 288 -2.46 -16.26 -16.92
N ARG A 289 -2.23 -15.09 -16.30
CA ARG A 289 -2.65 -14.83 -14.93
C ARG A 289 -4.18 -14.87 -14.78
N LEU A 290 -4.91 -14.28 -15.72
CA LEU A 290 -6.37 -14.28 -15.73
C LEU A 290 -6.94 -15.68 -15.99
N ALA A 291 -6.30 -16.47 -16.84
CA ALA A 291 -6.66 -17.87 -17.06
C ALA A 291 -6.50 -18.74 -15.79
N GLN A 292 -5.55 -18.39 -14.90
CA GLN A 292 -5.37 -19.03 -13.59
C GLN A 292 -6.38 -18.56 -12.53
N ARG A 293 -7.21 -17.56 -12.84
CA ARG A 293 -8.24 -17.00 -11.94
C ARG A 293 -9.62 -17.03 -12.60
N PRO A 294 -10.19 -18.24 -12.84
CA PRO A 294 -11.52 -18.37 -13.44
C PRO A 294 -12.62 -17.72 -12.57
N ASP A 295 -12.40 -17.61 -11.26
CA ASP A 295 -13.23 -16.86 -10.34
C ASP A 295 -13.34 -15.37 -10.72
N TRP A 296 -12.23 -14.75 -11.13
CA TRP A 296 -12.21 -13.35 -11.54
C TRP A 296 -12.88 -13.12 -12.89
N THR A 297 -12.64 -13.99 -13.88
CA THR A 297 -13.26 -13.85 -15.20
C THR A 297 -14.75 -14.17 -15.19
N ALA A 298 -15.19 -15.10 -14.33
CA ALA A 298 -16.61 -15.37 -14.11
C ALA A 298 -17.32 -14.17 -13.43
N GLU A 299 -16.68 -13.58 -12.41
CA GLU A 299 -17.22 -12.38 -11.76
C GLU A 299 -17.27 -11.20 -12.73
N LEU A 300 -16.25 -11.01 -13.57
CA LEU A 300 -16.27 -10.01 -14.63
C LEU A 300 -17.46 -10.22 -15.57
N ALA A 301 -17.64 -11.46 -16.06
CA ALA A 301 -18.72 -11.79 -16.99
C ALA A 301 -20.11 -11.51 -16.39
N ARG A 302 -20.28 -11.79 -15.08
CA ARG A 302 -21.50 -11.46 -14.33
C ARG A 302 -21.76 -9.96 -14.27
N ARG A 303 -20.71 -9.14 -14.11
CA ARG A 303 -20.82 -7.67 -13.99
C ARG A 303 -21.08 -6.98 -15.33
N ILE A 304 -20.46 -7.44 -16.42
CA ILE A 304 -20.57 -6.81 -17.74
C ILE A 304 -21.66 -7.43 -18.63
N GLY A 305 -22.30 -8.52 -18.19
CA GLY A 305 -23.39 -9.17 -18.92
C GLY A 305 -22.95 -10.00 -20.13
N GLY A 306 -21.73 -10.51 -20.14
CA GLY A 306 -21.18 -11.31 -21.24
C GLY A 306 -19.75 -11.77 -20.97
N ALA A 307 -19.25 -12.75 -21.73
CA ALA A 307 -17.89 -13.24 -21.58
C ALA A 307 -16.91 -12.48 -22.48
N THR A 308 -15.73 -12.17 -21.94
CA THR A 308 -14.60 -11.61 -22.69
C THR A 308 -13.39 -12.54 -22.57
N ALA A 309 -12.86 -12.98 -23.71
CA ALA A 309 -11.62 -13.75 -23.75
C ALA A 309 -10.41 -12.82 -23.69
N PHE A 310 -9.53 -13.02 -22.70
CA PHE A 310 -8.25 -12.33 -22.63
C PHE A 310 -7.20 -13.09 -23.43
N VAL A 311 -6.64 -12.46 -24.46
CA VAL A 311 -5.65 -13.08 -25.35
C VAL A 311 -4.37 -12.26 -25.35
N GLY A 312 -3.23 -12.95 -25.46
CA GLY A 312 -1.94 -12.31 -25.68
C GLY A 312 -1.39 -12.62 -27.07
N PRO A 313 -0.43 -11.81 -27.57
CA PRO A 313 0.24 -12.09 -28.83
C PRO A 313 0.89 -13.48 -28.81
N LYS A 314 0.84 -14.18 -29.95
CA LYS A 314 1.58 -15.43 -30.17
C LYS A 314 3.08 -15.11 -30.24
N GLU A 315 3.91 -16.04 -29.76
CA GLU A 315 5.37 -16.00 -29.90
C GLU A 315 5.82 -15.84 -31.36
#